data_AF-A0A7X6TWX2-F1
#
_entry.id   AF-A0A7X6TWX2-F1
#
_cell.length_a   1.000
_cell.length_b   1.000
_cell.length_c   1.000
_cell.angle_alpha   90.00
_cell.angle_beta   90.00
_cell.angle_gamma   90.00
#
_symmetry.space_group_name_H-M   'P 1'
#
loop_
_entity.id
_entity.type
_entity.pdbx_description
1 polymer ?
#
loop_
_entity_poly.entity_id
_entity_poly.type
_entity_poly.pdbx_seq_one_letter_code
_entity_poly.pdbx_strand_id
1 'polypeptide(L)'
;MVTLTEQAVVSYCLNEGKDGLCTQRFKADLVVDKLDPLRTDQLLSIGQAQFIVTSRQKRCHPGCVLKPSSCQLIGHVFFLKVVTEGRICIGDDVK
;
A
#
# COMPACT_ATOMS: atom_id res chain seq x y z
N MET A 1 7.68 9.64 1.44
CA MET A 1 7.24 8.46 0.66
C MET A 1 5.89 8.05 1.21
N VAL A 2 4.91 7.82 0.36
CA VAL A 2 3.53 7.49 0.75
C VAL A 2 3.26 6.04 0.37
N THR A 3 2.52 5.32 1.19
CA THR A 3 2.13 3.92 0.96
C THR A 3 0.65 3.80 0.63
N LEU A 4 0.33 3.01 -0.39
CA LEU A 4 -1.04 2.74 -0.85
C LEU A 4 -1.31 1.23 -0.86
N THR A 5 -2.48 0.83 -0.37
CA THR A 5 -2.91 -0.58 -0.38
C THR A 5 -4.43 -0.69 -0.37
N GLU A 6 -4.94 -1.92 -0.51
CA GLU A 6 -6.37 -2.24 -0.44
C GLU A 6 -6.81 -2.55 0.99
N GLN A 7 -8.06 -2.23 1.33
CA GLN A 7 -8.68 -2.50 2.63
C GLN A 7 -8.64 -3.99 3.00
N ALA A 8 -8.70 -4.88 2.00
CA ALA A 8 -8.56 -6.33 2.20
C ALA A 8 -7.18 -6.70 2.79
N VAL A 9 -6.11 -6.01 2.39
CA VAL A 9 -4.75 -6.26 2.87
C VAL A 9 -4.59 -5.80 4.31
N VAL A 10 -5.19 -4.66 4.66
CA VAL A 10 -5.24 -4.17 6.05
C VAL A 10 -6.01 -5.17 6.93
N SER A 11 -7.14 -5.66 6.43
CA SER A 11 -7.96 -6.66 7.13
C SER A 11 -7.21 -7.98 7.34
N TYR A 12 -6.46 -8.43 6.33
CA TYR A 12 -5.56 -9.57 6.43
C TYR A 12 -4.52 -9.37 7.55
N CYS A 13 -3.90 -8.19 7.63
CA CYS A 13 -2.88 -7.91 8.66
C CYS A 13 -3.43 -7.99 10.08
N LEU A 14 -4.68 -7.57 10.29
CA LEU A 14 -5.34 -7.57 11.60
C LEU A 14 -5.79 -8.97 12.04
N ASN A 15 -6.26 -9.79 11.09
CA ASN A 15 -6.97 -11.03 11.41
C ASN A 15 -6.13 -12.30 11.22
N GLU A 16 -5.39 -12.39 10.12
CA GLU A 16 -4.75 -13.63 9.65
C GLU A 16 -3.23 -13.55 9.66
N GLY A 17 -2.66 -12.40 9.30
CA GLY A 17 -1.22 -12.20 9.20
C GLY A 17 -0.51 -12.11 10.55
N LYS A 18 -1.11 -12.55 11.67
CA LYS A 18 -0.64 -12.27 13.03
C LYS A 18 0.78 -12.76 13.32
N ASP A 19 1.25 -13.79 12.62
CA ASP A 19 2.62 -14.30 12.79
C ASP A 19 3.68 -13.45 12.07
N GLY A 20 3.25 -12.57 11.17
CA GLY A 20 4.16 -11.69 10.43
C GLY A 20 4.73 -10.57 11.31
N LEU A 21 6.03 -10.34 11.19
CA LEU A 21 6.67 -9.21 11.89
C LEU A 21 6.15 -7.86 11.40
N CYS A 22 5.90 -7.75 10.09
CA CYS A 22 5.48 -6.49 9.49
C CYS A 22 3.97 -6.24 9.63
N THR A 23 3.15 -7.28 9.51
CA THR A 23 1.67 -7.20 9.56
C THR A 23 1.17 -6.64 10.88
N GLN A 24 1.77 -7.01 12.01
CA GLN A 24 1.42 -6.46 13.33
C GLN A 24 1.67 -4.95 13.47
N ARG A 25 2.54 -4.38 12.63
CA ARG A 25 2.99 -2.98 12.73
C ARG A 25 2.67 -2.15 11.50
N PHE A 26 2.07 -2.77 10.48
CA PHE A 26 1.86 -2.12 9.20
C PHE A 26 0.72 -1.11 9.31
N LYS A 27 1.02 0.13 8.90
CA LYS A 27 0.05 1.21 8.75
C LYS A 27 0.30 1.83 7.39
N ALA A 28 -0.69 1.73 6.50
CA ALA A 28 -0.64 2.41 5.22
C ALA A 28 -1.04 3.88 5.39
N ASP A 29 -0.47 4.76 4.57
CA ASP A 29 -0.86 6.17 4.53
C ASP A 29 -2.20 6.33 3.81
N LEU A 30 -2.40 5.56 2.74
CA LEU A 30 -3.61 5.55 1.92
C LEU A 30 -4.17 4.12 1.85
N VAL A 31 -5.48 4.00 2.04
CA VAL A 31 -6.22 2.74 1.92
C VAL A 31 -7.44 2.99 1.05
N VAL A 32 -7.66 2.09 0.09
CA VAL A 32 -8.83 2.11 -0.79
C VAL A 32 -9.53 0.76 -0.75
N ASP A 33 -10.79 0.72 -1.17
CA ASP A 33 -11.55 -0.53 -1.18
C ASP A 33 -11.03 -1.53 -2.21
N LYS A 34 -10.69 -1.03 -3.41
CA LYS A 34 -10.13 -1.80 -4.52
C LYS A 34 -9.12 -0.97 -5.30
N LEU A 35 -8.07 -1.63 -5.78
CA LEU A 35 -7.12 -1.05 -6.72
C LEU A 35 -7.20 -1.74 -8.07
N ASP A 36 -7.28 -0.95 -9.12
CA ASP A 36 -6.93 -1.45 -10.45
C ASP A 36 -5.43 -1.79 -10.50
N PRO A 37 -5.01 -2.70 -11.41
CA PRO A 37 -3.60 -3.05 -11.55
C PRO A 37 -2.72 -1.85 -11.85
N LEU A 38 -1.96 -1.40 -10.85
CA LEU A 38 -1.04 -0.27 -10.97
C LEU A 38 0.31 -0.70 -11.55
N ARG A 39 0.91 0.18 -12.36
CA ARG A 39 2.26 0.02 -12.90
C ARG A 39 3.22 1.02 -12.29
N THR A 40 4.51 0.67 -12.22
CA THR A 40 5.56 1.65 -11.92
C THR A 40 5.51 2.79 -12.94
N ASP A 41 5.83 3.99 -12.48
CA ASP A 41 5.77 5.26 -13.22
C ASP A 41 4.37 5.73 -13.62
N GLN A 42 3.31 5.02 -13.19
CA GLN A 42 1.94 5.49 -13.34
C GLN A 42 1.67 6.69 -12.43
N LEU A 43 1.02 7.72 -12.99
CA LEU A 43 0.48 8.84 -12.23
C LEU A 43 -0.89 8.50 -11.66
N LEU A 44 -1.13 8.89 -10.42
CA LEU A 44 -2.40 8.78 -9.70
C LEU A 44 -2.80 10.16 -9.22
N SER A 45 -4.07 10.50 -9.39
CA SER A 45 -4.67 11.72 -8.86
C SER A 45 -5.65 11.36 -7.75
N ILE A 46 -5.48 11.99 -6.58
CA ILE A 46 -6.36 11.81 -5.42
C ILE A 46 -6.63 13.20 -4.86
N GLY A 47 -7.90 13.60 -4.82
CA GLY A 47 -8.26 14.97 -4.42
C GLY A 47 -7.52 16.01 -5.25
N GLN A 48 -6.71 16.84 -4.58
CA GLN A 48 -5.88 17.88 -5.22
C GLN A 48 -4.40 17.48 -5.37
N ALA A 49 -4.01 16.28 -4.95
CA ALA A 49 -2.63 15.81 -4.99
C ALA A 49 -2.42 14.84 -6.15
N GLN A 50 -1.18 14.83 -6.67
CA GLN A 50 -0.74 13.87 -7.67
C GLN A 50 0.44 13.06 -7.15
N PHE A 51 0.42 11.78 -7.47
CA PHE A 51 1.41 10.81 -7.03
C PHE A 51 1.93 10.01 -8.21
N ILE A 52 3.19 9.61 -8.16
CA ILE A 52 3.76 8.62 -9.09
C ILE A 52 4.06 7.34 -8.34
N VAL A 53 3.69 6.20 -8.92
CA VAL A 53 4.01 4.87 -8.40
C VAL A 53 5.50 4.61 -8.61
N THR A 54 6.29 4.57 -7.54
CA THR A 54 7.74 4.39 -7.64
C THR A 54 8.16 2.93 -7.60
N SER A 55 7.43 2.11 -6.85
CA SER A 55 7.71 0.69 -6.77
C SER A 55 6.53 -0.08 -6.21
N ARG A 56 6.50 -1.36 -6.56
CA ARG A 56 5.75 -2.40 -5.87
C ARG A 56 6.76 -3.29 -5.15
N GLN A 57 6.30 -4.03 -4.15
CA GLN A 57 7.06 -5.01 -3.38
C GLN A 57 7.75 -4.47 -2.14
N LYS A 58 7.04 -4.56 -1.02
CA LYS A 58 7.64 -4.36 0.29
C LYS A 58 8.71 -5.42 0.54
N ARG A 59 9.94 -4.97 0.82
CA ARG A 59 11.01 -5.87 1.28
C ARG A 59 10.60 -6.55 2.59
N CYS A 60 10.71 -7.88 2.61
CA CYS A 60 10.44 -8.67 3.82
C CYS A 60 11.63 -8.57 4.79
N HIS A 61 11.34 -8.64 6.09
CA HIS A 61 12.39 -8.68 7.10
C HIS A 61 13.05 -10.06 7.12
N PRO A 62 14.39 -10.19 7.16
CA PRO A 62 15.08 -11.48 7.10
C PRO A 62 14.66 -12.47 8.20
N GLY A 63 14.31 -11.97 9.38
CA GLY A 63 13.82 -12.80 10.51
C GLY A 63 12.31 -13.03 10.53
N CYS A 64 11.57 -12.69 9.47
CA CYS A 64 10.13 -12.90 9.43
C CYS A 64 9.81 -14.39 9.27
N VAL A 65 8.91 -14.91 10.11
CA VAL A 65 8.48 -16.31 10.06
C VAL A 65 7.53 -16.61 8.88
N LEU A 66 6.87 -15.58 8.34
CA LEU A 66 6.02 -15.74 7.16
C LEU A 66 6.88 -15.94 5.90
N LYS A 67 6.53 -16.97 5.12
CA LYS A 67 7.11 -17.17 3.80
C LYS A 67 6.74 -15.99 2.88
N PRO A 68 7.63 -15.52 2.00
CA PRO A 68 7.33 -14.43 1.09
C PRO A 68 6.09 -14.68 0.23
N SER A 69 5.86 -15.91 -0.21
CA SER A 69 4.71 -16.29 -1.04
C SER A 69 3.37 -16.20 -0.31
N SER A 70 3.35 -16.21 1.02
CA SER A 70 2.12 -16.13 1.82
C SER A 70 1.86 -14.74 2.39
N CYS A 71 2.77 -13.77 2.15
CA CYS A 71 2.68 -12.44 2.72
C CYS A 71 2.02 -11.45 1.74
N GLN A 72 0.77 -11.07 2.02
CA GLN A 72 0.01 -10.13 1.19
C GLN A 72 0.69 -8.74 1.06
N LEU A 73 1.48 -8.33 2.06
CA LEU A 73 2.19 -7.05 2.03
C LEU A 73 3.27 -6.97 0.94
N ILE A 74 3.79 -8.10 0.45
CA ILE A 74 4.80 -8.09 -0.62
C ILE A 74 4.12 -7.80 -1.96
N GLY A 75 2.95 -8.37 -2.24
CA GLY A 75 2.27 -8.18 -3.53
C GLY A 75 1.45 -6.90 -3.64
N HIS A 76 0.93 -6.40 -2.51
CA HIS A 76 -0.21 -5.47 -2.51
C HIS A 76 0.06 -4.13 -1.84
N VAL A 77 1.32 -3.83 -1.51
CA VAL A 77 1.72 -2.49 -1.04
C VAL A 77 2.48 -1.78 -2.16
N PHE A 78 1.98 -0.60 -2.50
CA PHE A 78 2.57 0.30 -3.47
C PHE A 78 3.25 1.47 -2.76
N PHE A 79 4.42 1.85 -3.25
CA PHE A 79 5.11 3.05 -2.80
C PHE A 79 4.92 4.15 -3.82
N LEU A 80 4.52 5.31 -3.30
CA LEU A 80 4.21 6.50 -4.07
C LEU A 80 5.15 7.64 -3.69
N LYS A 81 5.44 8.48 -4.67
CA LYS A 81 6.09 9.78 -4.47
C LYS A 81 5.12 10.89 -4.86
N VAL A 82 5.04 11.92 -4.03
CA VAL A 82 4.24 13.11 -4.34
C VAL A 82 4.89 13.84 -5.50
N VAL A 83 4.11 14.09 -6.55
CA VAL A 83 4.49 14.89 -7.72
C VAL A 83 3.96 16.31 -7.56
N THR A 84 2.72 16.44 -7.12
CA THR A 84 2.08 17.72 -6.84
C THR A 84 1.42 17.66 -5.48
N GLU A 85 1.76 18.61 -4.62
CA GLU A 85 1.16 18.75 -3.29
C GLU A 85 -0.27 19.26 -3.42
N GLY A 86 -1.13 18.79 -2.52
CA GLY A 86 -2.53 19.18 -2.48
C GLY A 86 -3.25 18.54 -1.31
N ARG A 87 -4.48 18.98 -1.07
CA ARG A 87 -5.34 18.37 -0.05
C ARG A 87 -5.92 17.07 -0.57
N ILE A 88 -5.90 16.06 0.29
CA ILE A 88 -6.63 14.80 0.14
C ILE A 88 -7.62 14.65 1.31
N CYS A 89 -8.75 14.03 1.04
CA CYS A 89 -9.83 13.80 2.00
C CYS A 89 -10.24 12.32 1.98
N ILE A 90 -10.79 11.85 3.11
CA ILE A 90 -11.44 10.52 3.15
C ILE A 90 -12.62 10.54 2.19
N GLY A 91 -12.70 9.53 1.32
CA GLY A 91 -13.73 9.41 0.29
C GLY A 91 -13.34 9.98 -1.08
N ASP A 92 -12.14 10.56 -1.22
CA ASP A 92 -11.62 10.93 -2.54
C ASP A 92 -11.32 9.68 -3.37
N ASP A 93 -11.77 9.68 -4.63
CA ASP A 93 -11.47 8.62 -5.58
C ASP A 93 -10.00 8.66 -6.04
N VAL A 94 -9.44 7.49 -6.30
CA VAL A 94 -8.15 7.34 -6.97
C VAL A 94 -8.37 7.24 -8.47
N LYS A 95 -7.77 8.16 -9.22
CA LYS A 95 -7.87 8.24 -10.69
C LYS A 95 -6.51 8.10 -11.35
#